data_AF-A0A2V8JSQ4-F1
#
_entry.id   AF-A0A2V8JSQ4-F1
#
_cell.length_a   1.000
_cell.length_b   1.000
_cell.length_c   1.000
_cell.angle_alpha   90.00
_cell.angle_beta   90.00
_cell.angle_gamma   90.00
#
_symmetry.space_group_name_H-M   'P 1'
#
loop_
_entity.id
_entity.type
_entity.pdbx_description
1 polymer ?
#
loop_
_entity_poly.entity_id
_entity_poly.type
_entity_poly.pdbx_seq_one_letter_code
_entity_poly.pdbx_strand_id
1 'polypeptide(L)'
;MPSRPPGGTNSGGPYNDLSPALGVTTLQPGATVQVAASRAFTTADPTGTSYAFATYQDASLVWHDGPNVNFTVSAPLATNQPPTVSAGSNQSITLPATATLNGTVTDDGLPAGSTVTQTWSKFSGTGTVTFNNATSWSTVASFSTSGSYVLRLTASDGALSNSADVTIVVNSAGSSSGNTYYVSNSGNDSNSGTSTSSPWKTVSKVQSFLGNLRAGDRVLFLRGGIWFEELDVNNVNGTASAPITFGNYGSGNLPIIDGGGSKSGNSVNGGRQYCIGGSYSKISYVTIDGFECRYASAYGIAFFNVSAGSFGITVQNSYIHDCGNGDSGYHNQLQYFDWQAISSSGGTKFLNNKVGNCFGHNCVQIDGDLNKPLIQGNECYGWSHNCIDIKRSKGAVVDSNVVHDGLGIQQYTEAYYIENAGGSYSGGNWGSTTADVTWSRNVAYGSGFTAAFQCQDAGGPVMCHMFNNTVYANVMGIYGGADSGNTSQVSIYVENNIFDTSSPQAGSGYKQWDYNDNVQSGTIGSHDMRVSPLYMNAGAHDFHLQSGSPVIDKGTNVSLPYTGSAPDMGAFEH
;
A
#
# COMPACT_ATOMS: atom_id res chain seq x y z
N MET A 1 -64.29 7.08 -15.84
CA MET A 1 -64.60 8.15 -14.86
C MET A 1 -63.63 9.28 -15.09
N PRO A 2 -64.05 10.52 -15.30
CA PRO A 2 -63.12 11.63 -15.44
C PRO A 2 -62.47 11.99 -14.09
N SER A 3 -61.19 12.36 -14.13
CA SER A 3 -60.48 13.00 -13.01
C SER A 3 -60.06 14.42 -13.41
N ARG A 4 -60.01 15.31 -12.42
CA ARG A 4 -59.62 16.71 -12.60
C ARG A 4 -58.31 16.98 -11.84
N PRO A 5 -57.25 17.40 -12.55
CA PRO A 5 -56.04 17.87 -11.90
C PRO A 5 -56.32 19.20 -11.18
N PRO A 6 -55.38 19.68 -10.35
CA PRO A 6 -55.54 20.95 -9.64
C PRO A 6 -55.86 22.10 -10.62
N GLY A 7 -56.89 22.88 -10.29
CA GLY A 7 -57.40 23.97 -11.13
C GLY A 7 -58.49 23.60 -12.14
N GLY A 8 -58.83 22.33 -12.30
CA GLY A 8 -59.96 21.89 -13.14
C GLY A 8 -61.32 22.01 -12.45
N THR A 9 -62.38 22.32 -13.20
CA THR A 9 -63.77 22.37 -12.71
C THR A 9 -64.68 21.36 -13.40
N ASN A 10 -65.90 21.18 -12.90
CA ASN A 10 -66.92 20.36 -13.57
C ASN A 10 -67.43 21.02 -14.88
N SER A 11 -67.33 22.34 -15.01
CA SER A 11 -67.79 23.10 -16.18
C SER A 11 -66.73 23.29 -17.28
N GLY A 12 -65.46 22.93 -17.05
CA GLY A 12 -64.38 22.98 -18.04
C GLY A 12 -62.98 22.88 -17.44
N GLY A 13 -61.96 22.67 -18.29
CA GLY A 13 -60.55 22.55 -17.92
C GLY A 13 -59.89 21.24 -18.36
N PRO A 14 -58.60 21.00 -18.08
CA PRO A 14 -57.92 19.75 -18.40
C PRO A 14 -58.52 18.57 -17.63
N TYR A 15 -58.64 17.41 -18.27
CA TYR A 15 -59.17 16.20 -17.65
C TYR A 15 -58.41 14.94 -18.08
N ASN A 16 -58.31 13.98 -17.16
CA ASN A 16 -57.70 12.68 -17.40
C ASN A 16 -58.75 11.59 -17.16
N ASP A 17 -58.97 10.72 -18.14
CA ASP A 17 -59.96 9.66 -18.03
C ASP A 17 -59.38 8.44 -17.30
N LEU A 18 -60.05 8.04 -16.21
CA LEU A 18 -59.80 6.78 -15.53
C LEU A 18 -60.50 5.64 -16.29
N SER A 19 -59.72 4.60 -16.60
CA SER A 19 -60.19 3.37 -17.26
C SER A 19 -60.43 2.24 -16.25
N PRO A 20 -61.32 1.28 -16.54
CA PRO A 20 -62.16 1.15 -17.75
C PRO A 20 -63.43 2.01 -17.73
N ALA A 21 -64.04 2.23 -18.91
CA ALA A 21 -65.40 2.72 -19.04
C ALA A 21 -66.36 1.52 -19.20
N LEU A 22 -67.48 1.53 -18.49
CA LEU A 22 -68.54 0.52 -18.69
C LEU A 22 -69.40 0.90 -19.88
N GLY A 23 -69.80 -0.09 -20.68
CA GLY A 23 -70.74 0.09 -21.77
C GLY A 23 -72.18 0.35 -21.31
N VAL A 24 -73.06 0.66 -22.26
CA VAL A 24 -74.48 0.91 -22.00
C VAL A 24 -75.11 -0.26 -21.24
N THR A 25 -75.73 0.03 -20.09
CA THR A 25 -76.33 -0.97 -19.19
C THR A 25 -77.73 -0.51 -18.80
N THR A 26 -78.73 -1.39 -18.91
CA THR A 26 -80.11 -1.10 -18.46
C THR A 26 -80.27 -1.50 -16.99
N LEU A 27 -80.70 -0.56 -16.15
CA LEU A 27 -80.94 -0.78 -14.72
C LEU A 27 -82.44 -0.73 -14.42
N GLN A 28 -82.92 -1.64 -13.58
CA GLN A 28 -84.30 -1.60 -13.09
C GLN A 28 -84.43 -0.57 -11.94
N PRO A 29 -85.62 0.02 -11.70
CA PRO A 29 -85.83 0.93 -10.58
C PRO A 29 -85.37 0.31 -9.24
N GLY A 30 -84.51 1.03 -8.50
CA GLY A 30 -83.95 0.58 -7.23
C GLY A 30 -82.67 -0.26 -7.33
N ALA A 31 -82.18 -0.58 -8.54
CA ALA A 31 -80.90 -1.27 -8.73
C ALA A 31 -79.70 -0.31 -8.57
N THR A 32 -78.57 -0.85 -8.10
CA THR A 32 -77.30 -0.13 -7.95
C THR A 32 -76.27 -0.67 -8.93
N VAL A 33 -75.48 0.22 -9.56
CA VAL A 33 -74.32 -0.14 -10.38
C VAL A 33 -73.04 0.35 -9.70
N GLN A 34 -71.98 -0.44 -9.76
CA GLN A 34 -70.67 -0.12 -9.20
C GLN A 34 -69.62 -0.12 -10.31
N VAL A 35 -68.74 0.87 -10.30
CA VAL A 35 -67.66 1.02 -11.30
C VAL A 35 -66.34 1.19 -10.55
N ALA A 36 -65.39 0.29 -10.78
CA ALA A 36 -64.02 0.43 -10.29
C ALA A 36 -63.13 0.94 -11.43
N ALA A 37 -62.44 2.06 -11.20
CA ALA A 37 -61.50 2.64 -12.17
C ALA A 37 -60.19 2.99 -11.47
N SER A 38 -59.08 2.92 -12.19
CA SER A 38 -57.75 3.21 -11.66
C SER A 38 -56.87 3.96 -12.67
N ARG A 39 -55.86 4.67 -12.15
CA ARG A 39 -54.80 5.34 -12.93
C ARG A 39 -53.53 5.38 -12.10
N ALA A 40 -52.39 5.20 -12.76
CA ALA A 40 -51.07 5.47 -12.17
C ALA A 40 -50.70 6.95 -12.35
N PHE A 41 -50.19 7.58 -11.29
CA PHE A 41 -49.63 8.93 -11.31
C PHE A 41 -48.12 8.88 -11.52
N THR A 42 -47.58 9.87 -12.24
CA THR A 42 -46.18 9.99 -12.62
C THR A 42 -45.59 11.31 -12.13
N THR A 43 -44.28 11.50 -12.25
CA THR A 43 -43.60 12.78 -11.92
C THR A 43 -44.02 13.96 -12.80
N ALA A 44 -44.73 13.71 -13.91
CA ALA A 44 -45.28 14.74 -14.78
C ALA A 44 -46.67 15.24 -14.32
N ASP A 45 -47.32 14.57 -13.36
CA ASP A 45 -48.62 15.00 -12.84
C ASP A 45 -48.48 16.22 -11.92
N PRO A 46 -49.37 17.22 -12.03
CA PRO A 46 -49.34 18.42 -11.20
C PRO A 46 -49.64 18.10 -9.73
N THR A 47 -48.88 18.71 -8.83
CA THR A 47 -49.07 18.58 -7.38
C THR A 47 -50.21 19.47 -6.89
N GLY A 48 -50.90 19.02 -5.84
CA GLY A 48 -52.02 19.73 -5.22
C GLY A 48 -53.29 18.88 -5.09
N THR A 49 -54.37 19.52 -4.65
CA THR A 49 -55.66 18.87 -4.48
C THR A 49 -56.30 18.60 -5.83
N SER A 50 -56.59 17.32 -6.08
CA SER A 50 -57.29 16.79 -7.23
C SER A 50 -58.58 16.12 -6.78
N TYR A 51 -59.48 15.86 -7.72
CA TYR A 51 -60.66 15.06 -7.43
C TYR A 51 -61.08 14.22 -8.63
N ALA A 52 -61.80 13.14 -8.34
CA ALA A 52 -62.41 12.27 -9.34
C ALA A 52 -63.89 12.10 -9.05
N PHE A 53 -64.68 11.89 -10.10
CA PHE A 53 -66.11 11.63 -9.98
C PHE A 53 -66.58 10.72 -11.11
N ALA A 54 -67.67 10.01 -10.87
CA ALA A 54 -68.33 9.24 -11.92
C ALA A 54 -69.21 10.19 -12.76
N THR A 55 -69.26 9.96 -14.07
CA THR A 55 -70.26 10.59 -14.94
C THR A 55 -71.04 9.50 -15.66
N TYR A 56 -72.32 9.75 -15.92
CA TYR A 56 -73.13 8.87 -16.76
C TYR A 56 -74.06 9.69 -17.66
N GLN A 57 -74.41 9.13 -18.81
CA GLN A 57 -75.35 9.73 -19.74
C GLN A 57 -76.67 8.97 -19.67
N ASP A 58 -77.79 9.67 -19.53
CA ASP A 58 -79.11 9.04 -19.53
C ASP A 58 -79.63 8.79 -20.95
N ALA A 59 -80.80 8.13 -21.04
CA ALA A 59 -81.45 7.80 -22.32
C ALA A 59 -81.89 9.03 -23.14
N SER A 60 -81.95 10.21 -22.52
CA SER A 60 -82.22 11.50 -23.19
C SER A 60 -80.93 12.20 -23.64
N LEU A 61 -79.78 11.51 -23.55
CA LEU A 61 -78.45 12.00 -23.90
C LEU A 61 -77.93 13.12 -22.98
N VAL A 62 -78.48 13.26 -21.77
CA VAL A 62 -78.02 14.25 -20.78
C VAL A 62 -76.96 13.62 -19.87
N TRP A 63 -75.84 14.33 -19.68
CA TRP A 63 -74.77 13.92 -18.76
C TRP A 63 -75.04 14.36 -17.33
N HIS A 64 -74.76 13.47 -16.39
CA HIS A 64 -74.90 13.69 -14.96
C HIS A 64 -73.57 13.41 -14.26
N ASP A 65 -73.23 14.28 -13.30
CA ASP A 65 -72.04 14.15 -12.47
C ASP A 65 -72.40 13.53 -11.11
N GLY A 66 -71.61 12.55 -10.68
CA GLY A 66 -71.65 12.00 -9.34
C GLY A 66 -70.87 12.87 -8.32
N PRO A 67 -70.89 12.48 -7.04
CA PRO A 67 -70.15 13.20 -6.00
C PRO A 67 -68.63 13.10 -6.19
N ASN A 68 -67.93 14.15 -5.78
CA ASN A 68 -66.47 14.22 -5.85
C ASN A 68 -65.79 13.35 -4.77
N VAL A 69 -64.75 12.65 -5.19
CA VAL A 69 -63.74 12.02 -4.32
C VAL A 69 -62.48 12.87 -4.41
N ASN A 70 -62.16 13.58 -3.32
CA ASN A 70 -61.00 14.47 -3.27
C ASN A 70 -59.76 13.73 -2.77
N PHE A 71 -58.60 14.02 -3.35
CA PHE A 71 -57.29 13.49 -2.95
C PHE A 71 -56.19 14.51 -3.26
N THR A 72 -54.99 14.33 -2.68
CA THR A 72 -53.85 15.22 -2.93
C THR A 72 -52.73 14.45 -3.60
N VAL A 73 -52.22 15.00 -4.71
CA VAL A 73 -50.99 14.52 -5.34
C VAL A 73 -49.84 15.35 -4.78
N SER A 74 -48.94 14.74 -4.00
CA SER A 74 -47.77 15.42 -3.44
C SER A 74 -46.53 15.15 -4.30
N ALA A 75 -45.57 16.07 -4.24
CA ALA A 75 -44.24 15.82 -4.80
C ALA A 75 -43.60 14.59 -4.10
N PRO A 76 -42.78 13.79 -4.81
CA PRO A 76 -41.97 12.77 -4.15
C PRO A 76 -41.02 13.44 -3.15
N LEU A 77 -40.82 12.80 -1.99
CA LEU A 77 -39.85 13.27 -1.00
C LEU A 77 -38.45 13.25 -1.62
N ALA A 78 -37.68 14.33 -1.44
CA ALA A 78 -36.29 14.34 -1.82
C ALA A 78 -35.55 13.25 -1.03
N THR A 79 -34.74 12.45 -1.73
CA THR A 79 -33.90 11.42 -1.12
C THR A 79 -32.68 12.07 -0.50
N ASN A 80 -32.42 11.76 0.76
CA ASN A 80 -31.25 12.25 1.50
C ASN A 80 -29.96 11.98 0.75
N GLN A 81 -29.10 13.00 0.61
CA GLN A 81 -27.74 12.86 0.09
C GLN A 81 -26.73 13.07 1.21
N PRO A 82 -25.57 12.37 1.20
CA PRO A 82 -24.54 12.63 2.20
C PRO A 82 -23.98 14.06 2.05
N PRO A 83 -23.45 14.66 3.13
CA PRO A 83 -22.81 15.96 3.05
C PRO A 83 -21.72 16.03 1.98
N THR A 84 -21.63 17.14 1.26
CA THR A 84 -20.52 17.42 0.34
C THR A 84 -19.37 18.04 1.12
N VAL A 85 -18.18 17.44 1.05
CA VAL A 85 -17.02 17.80 1.88
C VAL A 85 -15.83 18.16 0.99
N SER A 86 -15.09 19.22 1.35
CA SER A 86 -13.76 19.52 0.82
C SER A 86 -12.80 19.79 1.98
N ALA A 87 -11.61 19.19 1.93
CA ALA A 87 -10.55 19.40 2.91
C ALA A 87 -9.62 20.58 2.54
N GLY A 88 -9.89 21.28 1.43
CA GLY A 88 -9.03 22.33 0.89
C GLY A 88 -7.86 21.79 0.05
N SER A 89 -6.98 22.68 -0.38
CA SER A 89 -5.82 22.33 -1.22
C SER A 89 -4.66 21.77 -0.39
N ASN A 90 -3.87 20.89 -1.01
CA ASN A 90 -2.62 20.39 -0.45
C ASN A 90 -1.68 21.54 -0.03
N GLN A 91 -0.92 21.34 1.04
CA GLN A 91 -0.01 22.37 1.58
C GLN A 91 1.38 21.80 1.79
N SER A 92 2.38 22.68 1.75
CA SER A 92 3.71 22.40 2.27
C SER A 92 4.08 23.43 3.32
N ILE A 93 4.54 22.96 4.47
CA ILE A 93 4.96 23.79 5.61
C ILE A 93 6.34 23.34 6.07
N THR A 94 7.02 24.16 6.86
CA THR A 94 8.31 23.80 7.48
C THR A 94 8.18 23.98 8.99
N LEU A 95 8.55 22.96 9.76
CA LEU A 95 8.51 23.07 11.23
C LEU A 95 9.31 24.30 11.70
N PRO A 96 8.89 24.96 12.79
CA PRO A 96 7.72 24.65 13.61
C PRO A 96 6.41 25.28 13.11
N ALA A 97 6.32 25.69 11.84
CA ALA A 97 5.08 26.25 11.29
C ALA A 97 3.93 25.23 11.33
N THR A 98 2.70 25.75 11.36
CA THR A 98 1.45 24.97 11.36
C THR A 98 0.75 25.07 10.01
N ALA A 99 -0.13 24.12 9.71
CA ALA A 99 -1.00 24.17 8.53
C ALA A 99 -2.34 24.81 8.90
N THR A 100 -2.82 25.75 8.08
CA THR A 100 -4.17 26.33 8.22
C THR A 100 -5.11 25.54 7.32
N LEU A 101 -6.02 24.77 7.90
CA LEU A 101 -6.96 23.93 7.16
C LEU A 101 -8.25 24.71 6.93
N ASN A 102 -8.67 24.79 5.67
CA ASN A 102 -9.87 25.53 5.25
C ASN A 102 -10.82 24.55 4.59
N GLY A 103 -11.51 23.75 5.41
CA GLY A 103 -12.50 22.81 4.93
C GLY A 103 -13.85 23.47 4.67
N THR A 104 -14.62 22.91 3.75
CA THR A 104 -16.01 23.29 3.47
C THR A 104 -16.90 22.08 3.59
N VAL A 105 -18.08 22.26 4.19
CA VAL A 105 -19.12 21.24 4.22
C VAL A 105 -20.44 21.92 3.88
N THR A 106 -21.18 21.29 2.98
CA THR A 106 -22.54 21.67 2.62
C THR A 106 -23.43 20.45 2.61
N ASP A 107 -24.70 20.64 2.91
CA ASP A 107 -25.69 19.57 3.04
C ASP A 107 -26.98 19.98 2.32
N ASP A 108 -27.78 19.00 1.89
CA ASP A 108 -29.06 19.26 1.22
C ASP A 108 -30.18 19.65 2.22
N GLY A 109 -29.89 19.64 3.52
CA GLY A 109 -30.81 19.97 4.61
C GLY A 109 -31.67 18.80 5.05
N LEU A 110 -31.35 17.58 4.59
CA LEU A 110 -32.03 16.36 4.97
C LEU A 110 -31.11 15.52 5.91
N PRO A 111 -31.68 14.67 6.77
CA PRO A 111 -33.08 14.67 7.19
C PRO A 111 -33.48 16.01 7.82
N ALA A 112 -34.69 16.51 7.52
CA ALA A 112 -35.11 17.82 7.99
C ALA A 112 -35.04 17.95 9.53
N GLY A 113 -34.30 18.95 10.01
CA GLY A 113 -34.05 19.17 11.44
C GLY A 113 -32.82 18.47 12.00
N SER A 114 -32.05 17.78 11.16
CA SER A 114 -30.72 17.26 11.53
C SER A 114 -29.71 18.40 11.74
N THR A 115 -28.65 18.10 12.47
CA THR A 115 -27.50 19.00 12.62
C THR A 115 -26.29 18.34 11.99
N VAL A 116 -25.70 19.00 11.00
CA VAL A 116 -24.47 18.52 10.37
C VAL A 116 -23.32 18.60 11.36
N THR A 117 -22.62 17.49 11.54
CA THR A 117 -21.41 17.36 12.36
C THR A 117 -20.21 17.11 11.47
N GLN A 118 -19.03 17.48 11.97
CA GLN A 118 -17.78 17.40 11.24
C GLN A 118 -16.61 17.15 12.18
N THR A 119 -15.60 16.44 11.70
CA THR A 119 -14.37 16.23 12.47
C THR A 119 -13.16 16.07 11.56
N TRP A 120 -12.06 16.69 11.98
CA TRP A 120 -10.74 16.49 11.42
C TRP A 120 -10.03 15.33 12.11
N SER A 121 -9.37 14.50 11.32
CA SER A 121 -8.54 13.40 11.80
C SER A 121 -7.27 13.26 10.96
N LYS A 122 -6.25 12.61 11.53
CA LYS A 122 -5.09 12.16 10.77
C LYS A 122 -5.44 10.80 10.16
N PHE A 123 -5.52 10.73 8.84
CA PHE A 123 -5.71 9.46 8.11
C PHE A 123 -4.40 8.69 7.99
N SER A 124 -3.30 9.38 7.62
CA SER A 124 -1.96 8.78 7.57
C SER A 124 -0.86 9.82 7.86
N GLY A 125 0.36 9.37 8.14
CA GLY A 125 1.55 10.22 8.27
C GLY A 125 2.55 9.79 9.34
N THR A 126 3.76 10.35 9.30
CA THR A 126 4.93 9.88 10.06
C THR A 126 4.93 10.22 11.56
N GLY A 127 4.16 11.23 12.00
CA GLY A 127 4.12 11.69 13.40
C GLY A 127 2.73 12.05 13.92
N THR A 128 2.64 12.67 15.09
CA THR A 128 1.39 13.13 15.69
C THR A 128 0.93 14.44 15.05
N VAL A 129 -0.39 14.56 14.83
CA VAL A 129 -1.05 15.78 14.39
C VAL A 129 -1.95 16.27 15.52
N THR A 130 -1.83 17.54 15.89
CA THR A 130 -2.69 18.16 16.90
C THR A 130 -3.50 19.26 16.23
N PHE A 131 -4.82 19.15 16.31
CA PHE A 131 -5.75 20.15 15.79
C PHE A 131 -6.13 21.11 16.92
N ASN A 132 -6.07 22.42 16.67
CA ASN A 132 -6.53 23.41 17.64
C ASN A 132 -8.01 23.22 17.98
N ASN A 133 -8.83 22.93 16.97
CA ASN A 133 -10.20 22.48 17.14
C ASN A 133 -10.54 21.48 16.02
N ALA A 134 -10.69 20.20 16.36
CA ALA A 134 -10.98 19.16 15.37
C ALA A 134 -12.41 19.26 14.80
N THR A 135 -13.37 19.86 15.51
CA THR A 135 -14.79 19.91 15.07
C THR A 135 -15.15 21.20 14.33
N SER A 136 -14.16 22.02 13.96
CA SER A 136 -14.37 23.22 13.14
C SER A 136 -14.04 22.95 11.68
N TRP A 137 -14.84 23.50 10.75
CA TRP A 137 -14.57 23.40 9.31
C TRP A 137 -13.21 24.04 8.94
N SER A 138 -12.88 25.17 9.58
CA SER A 138 -11.57 25.82 9.48
C SER A 138 -10.83 25.73 10.81
N THR A 139 -9.59 25.23 10.78
CA THR A 139 -8.79 24.98 11.98
C THR A 139 -7.29 25.07 11.66
N VAL A 140 -6.46 24.95 12.69
CA VAL A 140 -5.00 24.90 12.55
C VAL A 140 -4.51 23.55 13.04
N ALA A 141 -3.61 22.93 12.28
CA ALA A 141 -2.97 21.67 12.62
C ALA A 141 -1.46 21.88 12.84
N SER A 142 -0.94 21.37 13.96
CA SER A 142 0.49 21.29 14.25
C SER A 142 0.99 19.85 14.17
N PHE A 143 2.28 19.68 13.87
CA PHE A 143 2.89 18.39 13.54
C PHE A 143 4.12 18.13 14.41
N SER A 144 4.30 16.90 14.88
CA SER A 144 5.43 16.55 15.76
C SER A 144 6.74 16.29 15.01
N THR A 145 6.68 15.91 13.73
CA THR A 145 7.84 15.51 12.91
C THR A 145 7.65 15.96 11.46
N SER A 146 8.73 15.97 10.68
CA SER A 146 8.62 16.12 9.21
C SER A 146 8.12 14.84 8.55
N GLY A 147 7.50 14.98 7.37
CA GLY A 147 6.97 13.90 6.56
C GLY A 147 5.73 14.30 5.77
N SER A 148 5.18 13.37 4.99
CA SER A 148 3.89 13.54 4.32
C SER A 148 2.77 13.07 5.24
N TYR A 149 1.71 13.85 5.35
CA TYR A 149 0.52 13.58 6.15
C TYR A 149 -0.72 13.68 5.29
N VAL A 150 -1.65 12.74 5.47
CA VAL A 150 -3.01 12.87 4.91
C VAL A 150 -3.95 13.15 6.06
N LEU A 151 -4.59 14.33 6.02
CA LEU A 151 -5.60 14.73 7.00
C LEU A 151 -6.98 14.61 6.36
N ARG A 152 -7.93 14.06 7.11
CA ARG A 152 -9.30 13.80 6.64
C ARG A 152 -10.29 14.67 7.38
N LEU A 153 -11.13 15.38 6.64
CA LEU A 153 -12.34 16.01 7.14
C LEU A 153 -13.52 15.09 6.82
N THR A 154 -14.23 14.63 7.85
CA THR A 154 -15.46 13.84 7.70
C THR A 154 -16.64 14.67 8.16
N ALA A 155 -17.76 14.63 7.44
CA ALA A 155 -19.02 15.24 7.85
C ALA A 155 -20.19 14.25 7.80
N SER A 156 -21.18 14.46 8.68
CA SER A 156 -22.39 13.64 8.76
C SER A 156 -23.62 14.48 9.11
N ASP A 157 -24.73 14.20 8.44
CA ASP A 157 -26.08 14.73 8.71
C ASP A 157 -26.85 13.89 9.76
N GLY A 158 -26.20 12.88 10.37
CA GLY A 158 -26.80 11.93 11.31
C GLY A 158 -27.43 10.68 10.68
N ALA A 159 -27.61 10.63 9.35
CA ALA A 159 -28.07 9.46 8.61
C ALA A 159 -27.02 8.92 7.63
N LEU A 160 -26.31 9.80 6.94
CA LEU A 160 -25.24 9.52 5.99
C LEU A 160 -23.98 10.31 6.36
N SER A 161 -22.85 9.92 5.76
CA SER A 161 -21.57 10.60 5.98
C SER A 161 -20.70 10.56 4.73
N ASN A 162 -19.81 11.54 4.61
CA ASN A 162 -18.81 11.61 3.56
C ASN A 162 -17.52 12.24 4.09
N SER A 163 -16.41 12.09 3.36
CA SER A 163 -15.12 12.63 3.76
C SER A 163 -14.30 13.15 2.59
N ALA A 164 -13.39 14.08 2.88
CA ALA A 164 -12.36 14.54 1.95
C ALA A 164 -10.99 14.59 2.62
N ASP A 165 -9.96 14.38 1.81
CA ASP A 165 -8.57 14.31 2.26
C ASP A 165 -7.74 15.48 1.74
N VAL A 166 -6.79 15.94 2.55
CA VAL A 166 -5.77 16.92 2.16
C VAL A 166 -4.39 16.41 2.53
N THR A 167 -3.44 16.54 1.59
CA THR A 167 -2.04 16.18 1.82
C THR A 167 -1.26 17.38 2.35
N ILE A 168 -0.58 17.20 3.48
CA ILE A 168 0.32 18.18 4.07
C ILE A 168 1.75 17.63 4.05
N VAL A 169 2.62 18.28 3.30
CA VAL A 169 4.07 17.99 3.28
C VAL A 169 4.75 18.86 4.33
N VAL A 170 5.17 18.25 5.44
CA VAL A 170 5.84 18.91 6.54
C VAL A 170 7.35 18.74 6.39
N ASN A 171 8.05 19.81 6.06
CA ASN A 171 9.50 19.87 6.02
C ASN A 171 10.06 20.08 7.44
N SER A 172 11.29 19.62 7.70
CA SER A 172 11.90 19.75 9.02
C SER A 172 12.42 21.17 9.31
N ALA A 173 12.42 21.55 10.58
CA ALA A 173 13.03 22.80 11.05
C ALA A 173 14.55 22.65 10.97
N GLY A 174 15.14 23.13 9.87
CA GLY A 174 16.57 23.00 9.63
C GLY A 174 16.92 22.01 8.54
N SER A 175 16.44 22.26 7.32
CA SER A 175 17.24 21.94 6.15
C SER A 175 18.34 23.00 6.04
N SER A 176 19.46 22.84 6.74
CA SER A 176 20.69 23.30 6.12
C SER A 176 20.74 22.54 4.79
N SER A 177 20.71 23.24 3.65
CA SER A 177 21.03 22.56 2.40
C SER A 177 22.43 22.01 2.59
N GLY A 178 22.57 20.71 2.83
CA GLY A 178 23.88 20.12 2.94
C GLY A 178 24.64 20.38 1.65
N ASN A 179 25.96 20.47 1.77
CA ASN A 179 26.81 20.65 0.62
C ASN A 179 26.62 19.47 -0.34
N THR A 180 26.64 19.76 -1.64
CA THR A 180 26.63 18.72 -2.67
C THR A 180 28.03 18.60 -3.26
N TYR A 181 28.58 17.40 -3.22
CA TYR A 181 29.86 17.03 -3.79
C TYR A 181 29.64 16.12 -5.00
N TYR A 182 30.48 16.23 -6.01
CA TYR A 182 30.35 15.55 -7.29
C TYR A 182 31.57 14.69 -7.58
N VAL A 183 31.35 13.49 -8.12
CA VAL A 183 32.37 12.52 -8.49
C VAL A 183 32.18 12.13 -9.97
N SER A 184 33.26 12.05 -10.74
CA SER A 184 33.26 11.63 -12.15
C SER A 184 34.59 10.99 -12.52
N ASN A 185 34.60 9.95 -13.35
CA ASN A 185 35.87 9.37 -13.84
C ASN A 185 36.75 10.38 -14.61
N SER A 186 36.17 11.48 -15.12
CA SER A 186 36.87 12.58 -15.78
C SER A 186 37.35 13.69 -14.82
N GLY A 187 37.03 13.58 -13.53
CA GLY A 187 37.36 14.55 -12.50
C GLY A 187 38.82 14.56 -12.07
N ASN A 188 39.12 15.31 -11.00
CA ASN A 188 40.44 15.38 -10.37
C ASN A 188 40.29 15.48 -8.85
N ASP A 189 41.03 14.67 -8.09
CA ASP A 189 40.95 14.61 -6.62
C ASP A 189 41.58 15.82 -5.91
N SER A 190 42.27 16.69 -6.66
CA SER A 190 42.68 18.02 -6.19
C SER A 190 41.54 19.05 -6.24
N ASN A 191 40.43 18.77 -6.92
CA ASN A 191 39.28 19.67 -6.96
C ASN A 191 38.57 19.74 -5.60
N SER A 192 37.79 20.82 -5.38
CA SER A 192 36.90 20.93 -4.23
C SER A 192 35.75 19.93 -4.25
N GLY A 193 35.38 19.43 -5.45
CA GLY A 193 34.24 18.53 -5.63
C GLY A 193 32.88 19.24 -5.56
N THR A 194 32.82 20.55 -5.34
CA THR A 194 31.57 21.29 -5.07
C THR A 194 30.81 21.76 -6.32
N SER A 195 31.24 21.34 -7.52
CA SER A 195 30.60 21.65 -8.80
C SER A 195 30.77 20.48 -9.78
N THR A 196 29.78 20.29 -10.67
CA THR A 196 29.85 19.31 -11.76
C THR A 196 30.97 19.59 -12.77
N SER A 197 31.46 20.83 -12.85
CA SER A 197 32.61 21.22 -13.69
C SER A 197 33.97 20.91 -13.05
N SER A 198 34.00 20.64 -11.75
CA SER A 198 35.22 20.34 -10.99
C SER A 198 34.96 19.22 -9.97
N PRO A 199 34.53 18.03 -10.45
CA PRO A 199 34.23 16.91 -9.57
C PRO A 199 35.52 16.25 -9.08
N TRP A 200 35.43 15.52 -7.97
CA TRP A 200 36.44 14.52 -7.60
C TRP A 200 36.46 13.37 -8.62
N LYS A 201 37.54 12.59 -8.61
CA LYS A 201 37.74 11.48 -9.53
C LYS A 201 37.42 10.12 -8.91
N THR A 202 37.91 9.89 -7.71
CA THR A 202 37.99 8.54 -7.11
C THR A 202 37.05 8.36 -5.94
N VAL A 203 36.67 7.11 -5.67
CA VAL A 203 35.99 6.73 -4.42
C VAL A 203 36.98 6.87 -3.25
N SER A 204 38.28 6.65 -3.46
CA SER A 204 39.31 6.89 -2.44
C SER A 204 39.28 8.33 -1.91
N LYS A 205 39.07 9.33 -2.80
CA LYS A 205 38.89 10.72 -2.39
C LYS A 205 37.64 10.91 -1.54
N VAL A 206 36.52 10.29 -1.91
CA VAL A 206 35.28 10.31 -1.11
C VAL A 206 35.53 9.74 0.28
N GLN A 207 36.16 8.57 0.38
CA GLN A 207 36.49 7.93 1.65
C GLN A 207 37.35 8.82 2.55
N SER A 208 38.36 9.50 1.99
CA SER A 208 39.19 10.45 2.74
C SER A 208 38.42 11.66 3.27
N PHE A 209 37.24 11.96 2.71
CA PHE A 209 36.44 13.11 3.04
C PHE A 209 35.27 12.82 4.00
N LEU A 210 34.94 11.55 4.26
CA LEU A 210 33.73 11.17 5.02
C LEU A 210 33.60 11.87 6.39
N GLY A 211 34.70 12.03 7.13
CA GLY A 211 34.70 12.74 8.42
C GLY A 211 34.34 14.23 8.34
N ASN A 212 34.36 14.82 7.15
CA ASN A 212 33.97 16.20 6.90
C ASN A 212 32.50 16.35 6.50
N LEU A 213 31.81 15.25 6.16
CA LEU A 213 30.38 15.30 5.85
C LEU A 213 29.58 15.69 7.08
N ARG A 214 28.49 16.43 6.84
CA ARG A 214 27.52 16.86 7.84
C ARG A 214 26.13 16.41 7.44
N ALA A 215 25.22 16.34 8.41
CA ALA A 215 23.83 15.97 8.16
C ALA A 215 23.22 16.81 7.02
N GLY A 216 22.61 16.14 6.05
CA GLY A 216 22.05 16.73 4.84
C GLY A 216 22.99 16.80 3.64
N ASP A 217 24.30 16.58 3.82
CA ASP A 217 25.29 16.59 2.72
C ASP A 217 25.02 15.46 1.71
N ARG A 218 25.47 15.68 0.48
CA ARG A 218 25.29 14.75 -0.63
C ARG A 218 26.60 14.51 -1.36
N VAL A 219 26.90 13.26 -1.70
CA VAL A 219 28.00 12.88 -2.60
C VAL A 219 27.39 12.19 -3.82
N LEU A 220 27.46 12.84 -4.98
CA LEU A 220 26.78 12.42 -6.20
C LEU A 220 27.78 11.92 -7.25
N PHE A 221 27.57 10.70 -7.74
CA PHE A 221 28.38 10.05 -8.77
C PHE A 221 27.76 10.25 -10.15
N LEU A 222 28.61 10.57 -11.14
CA LEU A 222 28.12 10.80 -12.51
C LEU A 222 27.59 9.50 -13.11
N ARG A 223 26.35 9.54 -13.60
CA ARG A 223 25.72 8.44 -14.34
C ARG A 223 26.58 8.03 -15.55
N GLY A 224 26.69 6.72 -15.77
CA GLY A 224 27.58 6.11 -16.76
C GLY A 224 29.05 5.97 -16.32
N GLY A 225 29.42 6.48 -15.14
CA GLY A 225 30.74 6.25 -14.57
C GLY A 225 30.90 4.85 -13.98
N ILE A 226 32.14 4.35 -13.94
CA ILE A 226 32.52 3.07 -13.35
C ILE A 226 33.67 3.29 -12.38
N TRP A 227 33.47 2.93 -11.13
CA TRP A 227 34.51 2.91 -10.11
C TRP A 227 34.76 1.48 -9.70
N PHE A 228 36.03 1.18 -9.48
CA PHE A 228 36.39 -0.14 -9.03
C PHE A 228 36.51 -0.15 -7.51
N GLU A 229 36.78 0.96 -6.81
CA GLU A 229 37.01 0.92 -5.36
C GLU A 229 35.77 0.59 -4.51
N GLU A 230 35.99 0.21 -3.25
CA GLU A 230 34.92 -0.02 -2.26
C GLU A 230 34.54 1.32 -1.62
N LEU A 231 33.23 1.58 -1.51
CA LEU A 231 32.70 2.73 -0.80
C LEU A 231 32.28 2.30 0.62
N ASP A 232 33.23 2.34 1.54
CA ASP A 232 32.98 2.14 2.97
C ASP A 232 32.48 3.45 3.60
N VAL A 233 31.27 3.44 4.16
CA VAL A 233 30.62 4.59 4.82
C VAL A 233 30.63 4.48 6.36
N ASN A 234 31.62 3.77 6.91
CA ASN A 234 31.82 3.66 8.34
C ASN A 234 31.90 5.02 9.03
N ASN A 235 31.22 5.14 10.19
CA ASN A 235 31.13 6.35 11.00
C ASN A 235 30.42 7.55 10.32
N VAL A 236 29.71 7.36 9.21
CA VAL A 236 28.89 8.39 8.59
C VAL A 236 27.53 8.49 9.28
N ASN A 237 27.20 9.68 9.77
CA ASN A 237 26.01 9.90 10.60
C ASN A 237 25.30 11.20 10.22
N GLY A 238 24.16 11.08 9.55
CA GLY A 238 23.19 12.16 9.36
C GLY A 238 22.22 12.29 10.54
N THR A 239 21.08 12.92 10.29
CA THR A 239 19.95 12.96 11.24
C THR A 239 18.66 12.52 10.55
N ALA A 240 17.63 12.17 11.33
CA ALA A 240 16.31 11.81 10.78
C ALA A 240 15.71 12.88 9.85
N SER A 241 16.02 14.16 10.10
CA SER A 241 15.58 15.29 9.29
C SER A 241 16.53 15.68 8.15
N ALA A 242 17.79 15.25 8.22
CA ALA A 242 18.82 15.56 7.25
C ALA A 242 19.76 14.35 7.07
N PRO A 243 19.33 13.31 6.35
CA PRO A 243 20.18 12.18 6.01
C PRO A 243 21.38 12.62 5.16
N ILE A 244 22.50 11.91 5.28
CA ILE A 244 23.62 12.05 4.32
C ILE A 244 23.33 11.14 3.14
N THR A 245 23.36 11.67 1.92
CA THR A 245 23.02 10.91 0.71
C THR A 245 24.25 10.63 -0.14
N PHE A 246 24.51 9.36 -0.42
CA PHE A 246 25.35 8.95 -1.55
C PHE A 246 24.40 8.64 -2.69
N GLY A 247 24.54 9.35 -3.81
CA GLY A 247 23.61 9.22 -4.92
C GLY A 247 24.26 9.47 -6.28
N ASN A 248 23.45 9.86 -7.25
CA ASN A 248 23.90 10.05 -8.62
C ASN A 248 23.41 11.35 -9.26
N TYR A 249 24.08 11.80 -10.32
CA TYR A 249 23.68 12.97 -11.13
C TYR A 249 23.98 12.75 -12.62
N GLY A 250 23.38 13.59 -13.47
CA GLY A 250 23.49 13.45 -14.92
C GLY A 250 22.44 12.49 -15.50
N SER A 251 22.70 11.95 -16.68
CA SER A 251 21.76 11.11 -17.44
C SER A 251 22.43 9.81 -17.91
N GLY A 252 21.62 8.80 -18.27
CA GLY A 252 22.11 7.52 -18.76
C GLY A 252 22.04 6.41 -17.71
N ASN A 253 22.93 5.42 -17.80
CA ASN A 253 22.97 4.29 -16.88
C ASN A 253 23.37 4.71 -15.45
N LEU A 254 23.01 3.92 -14.44
CA LEU A 254 23.43 4.17 -13.05
C LEU A 254 24.97 4.24 -12.97
N PRO A 255 25.56 5.02 -12.04
CA PRO A 255 26.97 4.88 -11.71
C PRO A 255 27.23 3.47 -11.16
N ILE A 256 28.33 2.86 -11.61
CA ILE A 256 28.68 1.49 -11.26
C ILE A 256 29.79 1.50 -10.20
N ILE A 257 29.57 0.80 -9.09
CA ILE A 257 30.64 0.36 -8.19
C ILE A 257 30.89 -1.13 -8.48
N ASP A 258 32.02 -1.42 -9.12
CA ASP A 258 32.38 -2.73 -9.64
C ASP A 258 33.41 -3.42 -8.73
N GLY A 259 33.01 -4.51 -8.08
CA GLY A 259 33.84 -5.23 -7.12
C GLY A 259 35.05 -5.95 -7.72
N GLY A 260 35.14 -6.05 -9.07
CA GLY A 260 36.27 -6.63 -9.80
C GLY A 260 36.35 -8.16 -9.77
N GLY A 261 35.30 -8.85 -9.32
CA GLY A 261 35.17 -10.31 -9.32
C GLY A 261 34.68 -10.90 -10.65
N SER A 262 34.52 -12.22 -10.69
CA SER A 262 33.80 -12.90 -11.77
C SER A 262 32.29 -12.94 -11.49
N LYS A 263 31.48 -13.31 -12.49
CA LYS A 263 30.02 -13.42 -12.33
C LYS A 263 29.60 -14.29 -11.14
N SER A 264 30.35 -15.33 -10.78
CA SER A 264 30.02 -16.22 -9.63
C SER A 264 30.71 -15.79 -8.32
N GLY A 265 31.15 -14.53 -8.21
CA GLY A 265 31.96 -13.96 -7.12
C GLY A 265 33.24 -14.71 -6.75
N ASN A 266 33.67 -15.66 -7.59
CA ASN A 266 35.00 -16.23 -7.51
C ASN A 266 35.99 -15.13 -7.89
N SER A 267 36.60 -14.58 -6.85
CA SER A 267 37.58 -13.51 -6.91
C SER A 267 38.76 -13.97 -7.76
N VAL A 268 38.92 -13.40 -8.95
CA VAL A 268 40.06 -13.72 -9.82
C VAL A 268 41.34 -12.98 -9.38
N ASN A 269 41.26 -12.00 -8.46
CA ASN A 269 42.38 -11.15 -8.03
C ASN A 269 42.13 -10.38 -6.71
N GLY A 270 41.65 -11.02 -5.63
CA GLY A 270 41.46 -10.33 -4.35
C GLY A 270 40.36 -9.25 -4.33
N GLY A 271 39.28 -9.48 -5.09
CA GLY A 271 38.09 -8.63 -5.21
C GLY A 271 37.50 -8.15 -3.87
N ARG A 272 36.79 -7.03 -3.93
CA ARG A 272 36.30 -6.29 -2.75
C ARG A 272 35.21 -7.06 -2.02
N GLN A 273 35.13 -6.85 -0.70
CA GLN A 273 34.18 -7.58 0.12
C GLN A 273 32.75 -7.13 -0.19
N TYR A 274 32.54 -5.82 -0.35
CA TYR A 274 31.29 -5.24 -0.83
C TYR A 274 31.51 -4.11 -1.83
N CYS A 275 30.46 -3.68 -2.54
CA CYS A 275 30.53 -2.45 -3.34
C CYS A 275 30.41 -1.21 -2.44
N ILE A 276 29.33 -1.15 -1.66
CA ILE A 276 28.95 -0.03 -0.81
C ILE A 276 28.51 -0.61 0.52
N GLY A 277 29.01 -0.08 1.63
CA GLY A 277 28.64 -0.67 2.91
C GLY A 277 29.38 -0.13 4.09
N GLY A 278 29.29 -0.86 5.18
CA GLY A 278 30.07 -0.59 6.37
C GLY A 278 29.90 -1.70 7.39
N SER A 279 30.88 -1.84 8.26
CA SER A 279 30.90 -2.88 9.29
C SER A 279 31.52 -2.41 10.59
N TYR A 280 31.04 -2.94 11.71
CA TYR A 280 31.56 -2.65 13.06
C TYR A 280 31.66 -1.15 13.39
N SER A 281 30.72 -0.35 12.88
CA SER A 281 30.72 1.09 13.08
C SER A 281 29.31 1.64 13.28
N LYS A 282 29.21 2.88 13.76
CA LYS A 282 27.94 3.58 13.85
C LYS A 282 27.61 4.25 12.51
N ILE A 283 26.51 3.85 11.90
CA ILE A 283 26.04 4.37 10.61
C ILE A 283 24.58 4.77 10.77
N SER A 284 24.27 6.07 10.70
CA SER A 284 22.92 6.56 10.98
C SER A 284 22.47 7.55 9.92
N TYR A 285 21.23 7.40 9.46
CA TYR A 285 20.56 8.29 8.53
C TYR A 285 21.41 8.51 7.28
N VAL A 286 21.83 7.38 6.69
CA VAL A 286 22.57 7.33 5.42
C VAL A 286 21.63 6.78 4.36
N THR A 287 21.58 7.46 3.22
CA THR A 287 20.82 7.03 2.05
C THR A 287 21.79 6.69 0.92
N ILE A 288 21.68 5.47 0.39
CA ILE A 288 22.31 5.05 -0.86
C ILE A 288 21.23 5.07 -1.94
N ASP A 289 21.37 5.94 -2.95
CA ASP A 289 20.33 6.22 -3.95
C ASP A 289 20.85 6.09 -5.38
N GLY A 290 20.46 5.00 -6.04
CA GLY A 290 20.67 4.80 -7.46
C GLY A 290 22.12 4.50 -7.85
N PHE A 291 22.59 3.32 -7.45
CA PHE A 291 23.84 2.73 -7.95
C PHE A 291 23.59 1.40 -8.64
N GLU A 292 24.44 1.06 -9.61
CA GLU A 292 24.65 -0.33 -10.00
C GLU A 292 25.81 -0.88 -9.14
N CYS A 293 25.61 -2.02 -8.51
CA CYS A 293 26.65 -2.73 -7.77
C CYS A 293 26.73 -4.16 -8.30
N ARG A 294 27.94 -4.57 -8.66
CA ARG A 294 28.19 -5.89 -9.24
C ARG A 294 29.57 -6.44 -8.96
N TYR A 295 29.70 -7.76 -9.10
CA TYR A 295 30.97 -8.48 -9.07
C TYR A 295 31.78 -8.28 -7.78
N ALA A 296 31.12 -7.98 -6.66
CA ALA A 296 31.76 -8.02 -5.35
C ALA A 296 31.87 -9.48 -4.87
N SER A 297 32.93 -9.76 -4.12
CA SER A 297 33.28 -11.13 -3.74
C SER A 297 32.35 -11.73 -2.69
N ALA A 298 31.76 -10.91 -1.79
CA ALA A 298 30.87 -11.40 -0.75
C ALA A 298 29.49 -10.71 -0.83
N TYR A 299 29.43 -9.39 -0.65
CA TYR A 299 28.16 -8.67 -0.56
C TYR A 299 27.99 -7.64 -1.67
N GLY A 300 26.76 -7.29 -2.04
CA GLY A 300 26.52 -6.15 -2.91
C GLY A 300 26.58 -4.83 -2.11
N ILE A 301 25.42 -4.43 -1.58
CA ILE A 301 25.30 -3.30 -0.64
C ILE A 301 24.99 -3.84 0.75
N ALA A 302 25.89 -3.66 1.71
CA ALA A 302 25.78 -4.34 3.00
C ALA A 302 26.20 -3.50 4.20
N PHE A 303 25.35 -3.54 5.23
CA PHE A 303 25.60 -2.95 6.54
C PHE A 303 25.51 -4.05 7.59
N PHE A 304 26.63 -4.41 8.22
CA PHE A 304 26.64 -5.56 9.13
C PHE A 304 27.46 -5.31 10.39
N ASN A 305 26.98 -5.82 11.52
CA ASN A 305 27.52 -5.50 12.85
C ASN A 305 27.49 -3.99 13.12
N VAL A 306 26.39 -3.33 12.75
CA VAL A 306 26.22 -1.90 13.03
C VAL A 306 26.21 -1.66 14.54
N SER A 307 26.91 -0.61 14.97
CA SER A 307 27.01 -0.27 16.40
C SER A 307 25.71 0.35 16.92
N ALA A 308 25.46 0.25 18.22
CA ALA A 308 24.31 0.89 18.87
C ALA A 308 24.15 2.37 18.48
N GLY A 309 22.90 2.77 18.23
CA GLY A 309 22.54 4.11 17.77
C GLY A 309 22.52 4.27 16.25
N SER A 310 22.63 3.19 15.47
CA SER A 310 22.59 3.19 14.01
C SER A 310 21.14 3.11 13.52
N PHE A 311 20.57 4.25 13.12
CA PHE A 311 19.16 4.33 12.71
C PHE A 311 18.99 4.77 11.27
N GLY A 312 17.92 4.34 10.61
CA GLY A 312 17.44 5.00 9.39
C GLY A 312 18.35 4.88 8.17
N ILE A 313 19.05 3.75 8.03
CA ILE A 313 19.75 3.40 6.79
C ILE A 313 18.72 3.15 5.70
N THR A 314 18.89 3.76 4.52
CA THR A 314 18.02 3.56 3.36
C THR A 314 18.85 3.19 2.14
N VAL A 315 18.47 2.12 1.45
CA VAL A 315 19.00 1.77 0.12
C VAL A 315 17.85 1.81 -0.87
N GLN A 316 17.98 2.63 -1.91
CA GLN A 316 16.89 2.82 -2.86
C GLN A 316 17.34 2.96 -4.31
N ASN A 317 16.41 2.66 -5.22
CA ASN A 317 16.53 2.84 -6.66
C ASN A 317 17.79 2.20 -7.28
N SER A 318 18.37 1.21 -6.62
CA SER A 318 19.65 0.61 -6.99
C SER A 318 19.48 -0.72 -7.71
N TYR A 319 20.45 -1.08 -8.54
CA TYR A 319 20.52 -2.37 -9.21
C TYR A 319 21.72 -3.15 -8.65
N ILE A 320 21.46 -4.24 -7.94
CA ILE A 320 22.47 -4.94 -7.15
C ILE A 320 22.48 -6.39 -7.60
N HIS A 321 23.54 -6.82 -8.30
CA HIS A 321 23.53 -8.13 -8.93
C HIS A 321 24.91 -8.77 -9.09
N ASP A 322 24.94 -10.08 -9.32
CA ASP A 322 26.15 -10.84 -9.58
C ASP A 322 27.25 -10.69 -8.50
N CYS A 323 26.88 -10.70 -7.22
CA CYS A 323 27.84 -10.75 -6.11
C CYS A 323 27.68 -12.05 -5.29
N GLY A 324 28.70 -12.37 -4.50
CA GLY A 324 28.70 -13.51 -3.57
C GLY A 324 29.55 -14.69 -4.02
N ASN A 325 30.09 -15.42 -3.05
CA ASN A 325 31.09 -16.48 -3.21
C ASN A 325 30.58 -17.87 -2.78
N GLY A 326 29.27 -18.09 -2.91
CA GLY A 326 28.58 -19.30 -2.49
C GLY A 326 27.82 -19.13 -1.18
N ASP A 327 27.00 -20.14 -0.89
CA ASP A 327 26.11 -20.19 0.28
C ASP A 327 26.90 -20.50 1.57
N SER A 328 27.68 -19.51 2.02
CA SER A 328 28.40 -19.56 3.28
C SER A 328 28.54 -18.15 3.88
N GLY A 329 28.41 -18.02 5.20
CA GLY A 329 28.74 -16.78 5.91
C GLY A 329 27.74 -15.63 5.78
N TYR A 330 26.47 -15.87 5.42
CA TYR A 330 25.43 -14.83 5.24
C TYR A 330 25.85 -13.74 4.24
N HIS A 331 26.58 -14.09 3.19
CA HIS A 331 27.02 -13.14 2.18
C HIS A 331 25.86 -12.76 1.25
N ASN A 332 25.11 -11.72 1.59
CA ASN A 332 23.90 -11.33 0.86
C ASN A 332 24.15 -10.19 -0.14
N GLN A 333 23.32 -10.11 -1.20
CA GLN A 333 23.41 -9.05 -2.20
C GLN A 333 23.03 -7.68 -1.61
N LEU A 334 21.96 -7.62 -0.83
CA LEU A 334 21.50 -6.44 -0.10
C LEU A 334 21.25 -6.82 1.37
N GLN A 335 21.98 -6.18 2.30
CA GLN A 335 22.00 -6.62 3.68
C GLN A 335 21.91 -5.49 4.70
N TYR A 336 21.08 -5.71 5.71
CA TYR A 336 21.23 -5.12 7.03
C TYR A 336 21.34 -6.23 8.08
N PHE A 337 22.33 -6.13 8.95
CA PHE A 337 22.57 -7.11 10.00
C PHE A 337 23.04 -6.44 11.29
N ASP A 338 22.23 -6.54 12.33
CA ASP A 338 22.61 -6.18 13.71
C ASP A 338 22.80 -7.44 14.54
N TRP A 339 24.06 -7.84 14.77
CA TRP A 339 24.41 -9.00 15.60
C TRP A 339 23.96 -8.86 17.05
N GLN A 340 23.63 -7.67 17.55
CA GLN A 340 23.17 -7.51 18.92
C GLN A 340 21.65 -7.36 19.01
N ALA A 341 20.94 -7.24 17.88
CA ALA A 341 19.51 -6.87 17.74
C ALA A 341 19.01 -6.00 18.89
N ILE A 342 19.72 -4.90 19.13
CA ILE A 342 19.37 -3.99 20.23
C ILE A 342 18.32 -3.02 19.69
N SER A 343 17.28 -2.75 20.47
CA SER A 343 16.25 -1.75 20.12
C SER A 343 16.79 -0.33 19.90
N SER A 344 18.09 -0.09 20.16
CA SER A 344 18.79 1.17 19.92
C SER A 344 19.38 1.33 18.51
N SER A 345 19.05 0.44 17.57
CA SER A 345 19.41 0.54 16.14
C SER A 345 18.28 0.02 15.25
N GLY A 346 18.22 0.45 13.98
CA GLY A 346 17.26 -0.07 12.99
C GLY A 346 16.40 0.98 12.30
N GLY A 347 15.20 0.59 11.87
CA GLY A 347 14.35 1.41 10.98
C GLY A 347 14.90 1.44 9.55
N THR A 348 15.51 0.34 9.14
CA THR A 348 16.12 0.16 7.82
C THR A 348 15.07 0.15 6.72
N LYS A 349 15.40 0.73 5.57
CA LYS A 349 14.51 0.75 4.40
C LYS A 349 15.21 0.29 3.14
N PHE A 350 14.65 -0.71 2.46
CA PHE A 350 15.07 -1.14 1.12
C PHE A 350 13.94 -0.86 0.14
N LEU A 351 14.11 0.13 -0.73
CA LEU A 351 13.02 0.70 -1.53
C LEU A 351 13.33 0.67 -3.03
N ASN A 352 12.45 0.08 -3.85
CA ASN A 352 12.53 0.17 -5.31
C ASN A 352 13.87 -0.31 -5.89
N ASN A 353 14.51 -1.31 -5.28
CA ASN A 353 15.75 -1.88 -5.79
C ASN A 353 15.44 -3.07 -6.69
N LYS A 354 16.31 -3.31 -7.67
CA LYS A 354 16.37 -4.56 -8.42
C LYS A 354 17.56 -5.36 -7.89
N VAL A 355 17.30 -6.56 -7.38
CA VAL A 355 18.30 -7.42 -6.74
C VAL A 355 18.28 -8.79 -7.39
N GLY A 356 19.39 -9.25 -7.96
CA GLY A 356 19.35 -10.59 -8.54
C GLY A 356 20.66 -11.18 -8.99
N ASN A 357 20.62 -12.42 -9.48
CA ASN A 357 21.81 -13.24 -9.68
C ASN A 357 22.67 -13.26 -8.41
N CYS A 358 22.04 -13.62 -7.29
CA CYS A 358 22.64 -13.65 -5.98
C CYS A 358 23.38 -14.98 -5.84
N PHE A 359 24.71 -14.91 -5.77
CA PHE A 359 25.57 -16.10 -5.69
C PHE A 359 26.02 -16.40 -4.26
N GLY A 360 25.53 -15.65 -3.27
CA GLY A 360 25.88 -15.79 -1.86
C GLY A 360 24.85 -16.62 -1.06
N HIS A 361 24.45 -16.13 0.11
CA HIS A 361 23.37 -16.74 0.90
C HIS A 361 22.02 -16.27 0.32
N ASN A 362 21.45 -15.17 0.84
CA ASN A 362 20.20 -14.58 0.39
C ASN A 362 20.42 -13.42 -0.61
N CYS A 363 19.38 -13.06 -1.37
CA CYS A 363 19.41 -11.81 -2.13
C CYS A 363 19.27 -10.60 -1.22
N VAL A 364 18.13 -10.49 -0.52
CA VAL A 364 17.81 -9.37 0.36
C VAL A 364 17.65 -9.92 1.77
N GLN A 365 18.37 -9.37 2.74
CA GLN A 365 18.24 -9.73 4.14
C GLN A 365 18.17 -8.51 5.05
N ILE A 366 17.19 -8.52 5.96
CA ILE A 366 17.21 -7.68 7.16
C ILE A 366 17.18 -8.59 8.38
N ASP A 367 18.18 -8.43 9.23
CA ASP A 367 18.33 -9.26 10.41
C ASP A 367 18.67 -8.44 11.66
N GLY A 368 17.86 -8.61 12.70
CA GLY A 368 18.01 -7.93 13.98
C GLY A 368 17.43 -6.50 14.03
N ASP A 369 16.61 -6.09 13.06
CA ASP A 369 15.97 -4.77 13.08
C ASP A 369 14.65 -4.82 13.86
N LEU A 370 14.67 -4.29 15.09
CA LEU A 370 13.51 -4.24 15.98
C LEU A 370 12.68 -2.94 15.83
N ASN A 371 13.02 -2.09 14.86
CA ASN A 371 12.47 -0.74 14.70
C ASN A 371 11.64 -0.61 13.40
N LYS A 372 10.85 -1.64 13.08
CA LYS A 372 9.90 -1.67 11.96
C LYS A 372 10.58 -1.47 10.59
N PRO A 373 11.47 -2.40 10.18
CA PRO A 373 12.10 -2.30 8.86
C PRO A 373 11.05 -2.36 7.74
N LEU A 374 11.37 -1.71 6.61
CA LEU A 374 10.51 -1.65 5.43
C LEU A 374 11.26 -2.14 4.19
N ILE A 375 10.73 -3.17 3.53
CA ILE A 375 11.17 -3.63 2.21
C ILE A 375 10.01 -3.40 1.24
N GLN A 376 10.14 -2.42 0.34
CA GLN A 376 9.03 -2.03 -0.53
C GLN A 376 9.41 -1.79 -1.99
N GLY A 377 8.57 -2.27 -2.91
CA GLY A 377 8.72 -1.98 -4.34
C GLY A 377 9.92 -2.65 -5.01
N ASN A 378 10.58 -3.60 -4.35
CA ASN A 378 11.77 -4.24 -4.88
C ASN A 378 11.41 -5.38 -5.84
N GLU A 379 12.28 -5.62 -6.82
CA GLU A 379 12.27 -6.80 -7.69
C GLU A 379 13.43 -7.71 -7.28
N CYS A 380 13.16 -8.99 -7.06
CA CYS A 380 14.14 -9.98 -6.60
C CYS A 380 14.12 -11.24 -7.47
N TYR A 381 15.28 -11.70 -7.98
CA TYR A 381 15.36 -12.85 -8.88
C TYR A 381 16.71 -13.59 -8.89
N GLY A 382 16.70 -14.87 -9.28
CA GLY A 382 17.92 -15.67 -9.45
C GLY A 382 18.79 -15.76 -8.19
N TRP A 383 18.41 -16.60 -7.22
CA TRP A 383 19.05 -16.70 -5.91
C TRP A 383 19.46 -18.14 -5.57
N SER A 384 20.44 -18.27 -4.68
CA SER A 384 20.96 -19.54 -4.17
C SER A 384 20.29 -20.02 -2.87
N HIS A 385 20.00 -19.13 -1.91
CA HIS A 385 19.27 -19.44 -0.68
C HIS A 385 17.90 -18.76 -0.66
N ASN A 386 17.60 -17.69 0.05
CA ASN A 386 16.26 -17.06 -0.05
C ASN A 386 16.29 -15.76 -0.86
N CYS A 387 15.17 -15.39 -1.49
CA CYS A 387 15.11 -14.08 -2.17
C CYS A 387 15.01 -12.95 -1.14
N ILE A 388 13.91 -12.86 -0.39
CA ILE A 388 13.71 -11.85 0.65
C ILE A 388 13.58 -12.55 2.00
N ASP A 389 14.59 -12.34 2.84
CA ASP A 389 14.74 -13.00 4.13
C ASP A 389 14.69 -11.98 5.28
N ILE A 390 13.73 -12.15 6.19
CA ILE A 390 13.62 -11.37 7.41
C ILE A 390 13.98 -12.24 8.61
N LYS A 391 14.98 -11.85 9.39
CA LYS A 391 15.39 -12.61 10.58
C LYS A 391 15.34 -11.75 11.82
N ARG A 392 14.89 -12.31 12.95
CA ARG A 392 14.95 -11.68 14.29
C ARG A 392 14.47 -10.22 14.32
N SER A 393 13.50 -9.87 13.46
CA SER A 393 13.05 -8.50 13.23
C SER A 393 11.63 -8.32 13.76
N LYS A 394 11.27 -7.09 14.13
CA LYS A 394 9.98 -6.78 14.76
C LYS A 394 9.25 -5.67 14.01
N GLY A 395 7.96 -5.89 13.73
CA GLY A 395 7.13 -4.98 12.96
C GLY A 395 7.60 -4.79 11.53
N ALA A 396 8.22 -5.81 10.93
CA ALA A 396 8.72 -5.75 9.56
C ALA A 396 7.54 -5.64 8.59
N VAL A 397 7.66 -4.74 7.61
CA VAL A 397 6.70 -4.61 6.52
C VAL A 397 7.42 -4.90 5.22
N VAL A 398 6.95 -5.93 4.51
CA VAL A 398 7.44 -6.32 3.20
C VAL A 398 6.27 -6.13 2.25
N ASP A 399 6.31 -5.05 1.47
CA ASP A 399 5.14 -4.54 0.76
C ASP A 399 5.40 -4.27 -0.72
N SER A 400 4.47 -4.64 -1.60
CA SER A 400 4.54 -4.27 -3.03
C SER A 400 5.83 -4.75 -3.73
N ASN A 401 6.42 -5.86 -3.29
CA ASN A 401 7.60 -6.44 -3.93
C ASN A 401 7.22 -7.50 -4.97
N VAL A 402 8.12 -7.76 -5.90
CA VAL A 402 7.98 -8.81 -6.91
C VAL A 402 9.17 -9.76 -6.79
N VAL A 403 8.88 -11.04 -6.55
CA VAL A 403 9.89 -12.12 -6.54
C VAL A 403 9.59 -13.10 -7.66
N HIS A 404 10.59 -13.46 -8.44
CA HIS A 404 10.44 -14.45 -9.50
C HIS A 404 11.73 -15.20 -9.83
N ASP A 405 11.60 -16.41 -10.37
CA ASP A 405 12.73 -17.30 -10.57
C ASP A 405 13.80 -16.79 -11.56
N GLY A 406 13.40 -16.18 -12.68
CA GLY A 406 14.34 -15.58 -13.65
C GLY A 406 15.32 -16.57 -14.31
N LEU A 407 16.26 -16.09 -15.13
CA LEU A 407 17.17 -16.90 -15.99
C LEU A 407 18.44 -17.43 -15.26
N GLY A 408 18.43 -17.54 -13.92
CA GLY A 408 19.62 -17.73 -13.06
C GLY A 408 19.74 -19.08 -12.35
N ILE A 409 20.82 -19.25 -11.57
CA ILE A 409 21.07 -20.44 -10.72
C ILE A 409 19.98 -20.49 -9.65
N GLN A 410 19.30 -21.63 -9.51
CA GLN A 410 18.36 -21.84 -8.44
C GLN A 410 18.64 -23.15 -7.73
N GLN A 411 18.87 -23.07 -6.42
CA GLN A 411 18.64 -24.18 -5.53
C GLN A 411 17.26 -23.95 -4.92
N TYR A 412 16.42 -24.98 -4.91
CA TYR A 412 14.98 -24.91 -4.62
C TYR A 412 14.65 -24.41 -3.20
N THR A 413 14.45 -23.11 -3.02
CA THR A 413 14.28 -22.43 -1.72
C THR A 413 13.15 -21.40 -1.77
N GLU A 414 13.06 -20.43 -0.87
CA GLU A 414 11.86 -19.60 -0.69
C GLU A 414 11.97 -18.21 -1.32
N ALA A 415 10.84 -17.71 -1.85
CA ALA A 415 10.75 -16.35 -2.37
C ALA A 415 10.71 -15.31 -1.23
N TYR A 416 9.82 -15.50 -0.26
CA TYR A 416 9.72 -14.69 0.95
C TYR A 416 9.87 -15.60 2.17
N TYR A 417 10.81 -15.28 3.06
CA TYR A 417 11.14 -16.08 4.22
C TYR A 417 11.22 -15.23 5.49
N ILE A 418 10.75 -15.78 6.61
CA ILE A 418 11.02 -15.23 7.94
C ILE A 418 11.37 -16.33 8.93
N GLU A 419 12.35 -16.03 9.78
CA GLU A 419 12.62 -16.83 10.97
C GLU A 419 12.98 -16.03 12.23
N ASN A 420 12.80 -16.68 13.38
CA ASN A 420 13.30 -16.22 14.66
C ASN A 420 14.24 -17.24 15.28
N ALA A 421 15.55 -16.96 15.19
CA ALA A 421 16.58 -17.73 15.86
C ALA A 421 16.57 -17.42 17.38
N GLY A 422 15.65 -18.04 18.14
CA GLY A 422 15.46 -17.81 19.58
C GLY A 422 16.54 -18.40 20.50
N GLY A 423 17.81 -18.41 20.05
CA GLY A 423 18.93 -18.99 20.79
C GLY A 423 19.48 -18.11 21.92
N SER A 424 20.43 -18.64 22.68
CA SER A 424 21.33 -17.87 23.56
C SER A 424 22.62 -17.59 22.80
N TYR A 425 23.24 -16.42 22.95
CA TYR A 425 24.64 -16.25 22.55
C TYR A 425 25.55 -16.15 23.79
N SER A 426 26.84 -16.38 23.60
CA SER A 426 27.88 -16.31 24.64
C SER A 426 27.96 -14.90 25.25
N GLY A 427 27.13 -14.64 26.26
CA GLY A 427 27.10 -13.39 27.03
C GLY A 427 25.72 -12.72 27.15
N GLY A 428 24.67 -13.21 26.49
CA GLY A 428 23.33 -12.61 26.56
C GLY A 428 22.22 -13.52 26.02
N ASN A 429 21.04 -13.44 26.66
CA ASN A 429 19.83 -14.07 26.15
C ASN A 429 19.22 -13.12 25.09
N TRP A 430 19.00 -13.62 23.88
CA TRP A 430 18.14 -12.98 22.89
C TRP A 430 16.72 -13.04 23.45
N GLY A 431 16.40 -12.12 24.38
CA GLY A 431 15.18 -12.18 25.18
C GLY A 431 14.00 -12.54 24.29
N SER A 432 13.38 -13.69 24.58
CA SER A 432 12.32 -14.32 23.79
C SER A 432 11.28 -13.26 23.37
N THR A 433 11.45 -12.69 22.19
CA THR A 433 10.57 -11.70 21.61
C THR A 433 10.15 -12.23 20.25
N THR A 434 8.86 -12.17 19.99
CA THR A 434 8.28 -12.60 18.72
C THR A 434 8.86 -11.78 17.58
N ALA A 435 9.41 -12.45 16.57
CA ALA A 435 9.69 -11.83 15.29
C ALA A 435 8.38 -11.77 14.51
N ASP A 436 8.13 -10.66 13.82
CA ASP A 436 6.90 -10.49 13.07
C ASP A 436 7.10 -9.75 11.75
N VAL A 437 6.36 -10.22 10.74
CA VAL A 437 6.31 -9.62 9.41
C VAL A 437 4.88 -9.51 8.92
N THR A 438 4.60 -8.39 8.24
CA THR A 438 3.45 -8.23 7.37
C THR A 438 3.92 -8.27 5.93
N TRP A 439 3.57 -9.33 5.21
CA TRP A 439 3.68 -9.42 3.76
C TRP A 439 2.39 -8.90 3.13
N SER A 440 2.46 -7.74 2.48
CA SER A 440 1.31 -7.14 1.81
C SER A 440 1.56 -6.78 0.36
N ARG A 441 0.58 -6.98 -0.52
CA ARG A 441 0.66 -6.52 -1.93
C ARG A 441 1.85 -7.06 -2.71
N ASN A 442 2.43 -8.18 -2.28
CA ASN A 442 3.57 -8.78 -2.94
C ASN A 442 3.10 -9.74 -4.05
N VAL A 443 3.95 -9.89 -5.05
CA VAL A 443 3.80 -10.86 -6.12
C VAL A 443 4.93 -11.89 -6.02
N ALA A 444 4.56 -13.17 -6.14
CA ALA A 444 5.49 -14.26 -6.37
C ALA A 444 5.05 -15.03 -7.62
N TYR A 445 5.93 -15.16 -8.62
CA TYR A 445 5.62 -15.96 -9.81
C TYR A 445 6.82 -16.79 -10.29
N GLY A 446 6.53 -17.91 -10.95
CA GLY A 446 7.54 -18.85 -11.43
C GLY A 446 7.33 -20.28 -10.95
N SER A 447 8.35 -21.11 -11.06
CA SER A 447 8.30 -22.54 -10.74
C SER A 447 9.59 -23.11 -10.15
N GLY A 448 10.70 -22.37 -10.16
CA GLY A 448 12.00 -22.89 -9.69
C GLY A 448 12.30 -22.67 -8.20
N PHE A 449 11.27 -22.54 -7.36
CA PHE A 449 11.40 -22.35 -5.92
C PHE A 449 10.36 -23.19 -5.15
N THR A 450 10.55 -23.39 -3.84
CA THR A 450 9.78 -24.37 -3.06
C THR A 450 8.46 -23.80 -2.54
N ALA A 451 8.51 -22.62 -1.93
CA ALA A 451 7.35 -21.89 -1.45
C ALA A 451 7.45 -20.40 -1.81
N ALA A 452 6.31 -19.78 -2.11
CA ALA A 452 6.24 -18.33 -2.26
C ALA A 452 6.47 -17.66 -0.91
N PHE A 453 5.84 -18.14 0.17
CA PHE A 453 6.03 -17.59 1.51
C PHE A 453 6.32 -18.70 2.52
N GLN A 454 7.30 -18.49 3.38
CA GLN A 454 7.61 -19.41 4.47
C GLN A 454 7.70 -18.69 5.80
N CYS A 455 6.81 -19.07 6.70
CA CYS A 455 6.76 -18.60 8.07
C CYS A 455 7.31 -19.69 8.98
N GLN A 456 8.50 -19.49 9.53
CA GLN A 456 9.21 -20.55 10.26
C GLN A 456 9.73 -20.08 11.62
N ASP A 457 9.54 -20.89 12.66
CA ASP A 457 10.26 -20.67 13.92
C ASP A 457 11.63 -21.37 13.90
N ALA A 458 12.64 -20.74 14.50
CA ALA A 458 13.97 -21.32 14.71
C ALA A 458 14.38 -21.18 16.19
N GLY A 459 13.50 -21.63 17.10
CA GLY A 459 13.74 -21.58 18.55
C GLY A 459 13.13 -20.37 19.26
N GLY A 460 12.40 -19.50 18.54
CA GLY A 460 11.66 -18.38 19.09
C GLY A 460 10.36 -18.12 18.31
N PRO A 461 9.35 -17.48 18.92
CA PRO A 461 8.05 -17.29 18.28
C PRO A 461 8.11 -16.41 17.03
N VAL A 462 7.31 -16.76 16.02
CA VAL A 462 7.19 -16.03 14.74
C VAL A 462 5.72 -15.80 14.42
N MET A 463 5.40 -14.57 14.00
CA MET A 463 4.07 -14.17 13.57
C MET A 463 4.11 -13.60 12.16
N CYS A 464 3.28 -14.13 11.28
CA CYS A 464 3.22 -13.74 9.88
C CYS A 464 1.80 -13.30 9.52
N HIS A 465 1.69 -12.11 8.95
CA HIS A 465 0.47 -11.59 8.36
C HIS A 465 0.64 -11.55 6.84
N MET A 466 -0.24 -12.25 6.12
CA MET A 466 -0.24 -12.33 4.66
C MET A 466 -1.53 -11.74 4.13
N PHE A 467 -1.43 -10.52 3.63
CA PHE A 467 -2.58 -9.73 3.22
C PHE A 467 -2.44 -9.29 1.78
N ASN A 468 -3.45 -9.56 0.95
CA ASN A 468 -3.48 -8.98 -0.40
C ASN A 468 -2.22 -9.35 -1.21
N ASN A 469 -1.76 -10.60 -1.22
CA ASN A 469 -0.64 -11.03 -2.08
C ASN A 469 -1.15 -11.84 -3.27
N THR A 470 -0.38 -11.87 -4.35
CA THR A 470 -0.67 -12.73 -5.53
C THR A 470 0.45 -13.74 -5.71
N VAL A 471 0.11 -15.02 -5.64
CA VAL A 471 0.98 -16.14 -6.00
C VAL A 471 0.53 -16.68 -7.35
N TYR A 472 1.34 -16.49 -8.39
CA TYR A 472 1.13 -17.06 -9.73
C TYR A 472 2.29 -18.01 -10.05
N ALA A 473 2.32 -19.15 -9.37
CA ALA A 473 3.48 -20.03 -9.36
C ALA A 473 3.10 -21.50 -9.19
N ASN A 474 3.85 -22.41 -9.82
CA ASN A 474 3.66 -23.86 -9.63
C ASN A 474 4.45 -24.37 -8.41
N VAL A 475 4.23 -23.72 -7.27
CA VAL A 475 4.97 -23.88 -6.01
C VAL A 475 3.99 -23.84 -4.83
N MET A 476 4.43 -24.13 -3.61
CA MET A 476 3.58 -23.93 -2.44
C MET A 476 3.29 -22.44 -2.23
N GLY A 477 2.03 -22.07 -2.02
CA GLY A 477 1.64 -20.68 -1.74
C GLY A 477 2.26 -20.20 -0.43
N ILE A 478 1.92 -20.87 0.66
CA ILE A 478 2.56 -20.65 1.96
C ILE A 478 2.95 -21.97 2.63
N TYR A 479 4.12 -21.99 3.26
CA TYR A 479 4.55 -23.04 4.16
C TYR A 479 4.71 -22.51 5.59
N GLY A 480 4.08 -23.20 6.55
CA GLY A 480 4.27 -22.95 7.98
C GLY A 480 5.12 -24.03 8.63
N GLY A 481 6.32 -23.67 9.07
CA GLY A 481 7.37 -24.61 9.51
C GLY A 481 7.89 -24.33 10.92
N ALA A 482 8.54 -25.32 11.53
CA ALA A 482 9.11 -25.20 12.87
C ALA A 482 10.41 -26.00 12.97
N ASP A 483 11.56 -25.34 12.89
CA ASP A 483 12.86 -26.01 13.06
C ASP A 483 13.06 -26.49 14.50
N SER A 484 12.44 -25.80 15.47
CA SER A 484 12.39 -26.25 16.87
C SER A 484 11.54 -27.52 17.05
N GLY A 485 10.74 -27.89 16.04
CA GLY A 485 9.68 -28.88 16.14
C GLY A 485 8.44 -28.39 16.89
N ASN A 486 8.41 -27.14 17.37
CA ASN A 486 7.32 -26.58 18.16
C ASN A 486 6.47 -25.59 17.36
N THR A 487 5.56 -26.12 16.55
CA THR A 487 4.65 -25.35 15.69
C THR A 487 3.67 -24.44 16.45
N SER A 488 3.56 -24.56 17.78
CA SER A 488 2.80 -23.61 18.60
C SER A 488 3.43 -22.21 18.64
N GLN A 489 4.71 -22.10 18.30
CA GLN A 489 5.45 -20.85 18.21
C GLN A 489 5.24 -20.11 16.89
N VAL A 490 4.55 -20.73 15.93
CA VAL A 490 4.24 -20.16 14.61
C VAL A 490 2.79 -19.71 14.59
N SER A 491 2.55 -18.46 14.20
CA SER A 491 1.21 -17.90 14.04
C SER A 491 1.07 -17.23 12.68
N ILE A 492 0.18 -17.75 11.84
CA ILE A 492 -0.01 -17.29 10.46
C ILE A 492 -1.46 -16.83 10.27
N TYR A 493 -1.61 -15.62 9.73
CA TYR A 493 -2.89 -15.02 9.36
C TYR A 493 -2.89 -14.74 7.87
N VAL A 494 -3.83 -15.33 7.13
CA VAL A 494 -3.86 -15.31 5.66
C VAL A 494 -5.21 -14.80 5.17
N GLU A 495 -5.24 -13.58 4.63
CA GLU A 495 -6.47 -12.93 4.16
C GLU A 495 -6.28 -12.16 2.83
N ASN A 496 -7.31 -12.13 1.99
CA ASN A 496 -7.35 -11.39 0.73
C ASN A 496 -6.29 -11.79 -0.31
N ASN A 497 -5.69 -12.97 -0.24
CA ASN A 497 -4.66 -13.37 -1.20
C ASN A 497 -5.27 -14.08 -2.42
N ILE A 498 -4.58 -13.99 -3.56
CA ILE A 498 -4.84 -14.86 -4.71
C ILE A 498 -3.75 -15.93 -4.75
N PHE A 499 -4.15 -17.19 -4.62
CA PHE A 499 -3.28 -18.35 -4.79
C PHE A 499 -3.61 -19.06 -6.11
N ASP A 500 -2.97 -18.60 -7.19
CA ASP A 500 -2.99 -19.27 -8.48
C ASP A 500 -1.93 -20.38 -8.54
N THR A 501 -2.13 -21.36 -7.66
CA THR A 501 -1.31 -22.57 -7.49
C THR A 501 -2.21 -23.75 -7.08
N SER A 502 -1.82 -24.97 -7.43
CA SER A 502 -2.49 -26.19 -6.95
C SER A 502 -2.23 -26.48 -5.47
N SER A 503 -1.26 -25.81 -4.83
CA SER A 503 -0.88 -26.03 -3.42
C SER A 503 -0.86 -24.69 -2.67
N PRO A 504 -2.04 -24.13 -2.30
CA PRO A 504 -2.10 -22.82 -1.64
C PRO A 504 -1.42 -22.81 -0.27
N GLN A 505 -1.44 -23.93 0.46
CA GLN A 505 -0.77 -24.06 1.74
C GLN A 505 -0.19 -25.45 2.00
N ALA A 506 0.82 -25.49 2.87
CA ALA A 506 1.33 -26.68 3.52
C ALA A 506 1.87 -26.37 4.93
N GLY A 507 2.13 -27.40 5.74
CA GLY A 507 2.66 -27.24 7.09
C GLY A 507 1.59 -26.88 8.13
N SER A 508 1.94 -26.08 9.13
CA SER A 508 1.09 -25.77 10.29
C SER A 508 1.33 -24.36 10.85
N GLY A 509 0.60 -23.95 11.89
CA GLY A 509 0.73 -22.61 12.49
C GLY A 509 -0.34 -21.60 12.03
N TYR A 510 -1.21 -22.00 11.09
CA TYR A 510 -2.35 -21.22 10.63
C TYR A 510 -3.33 -20.93 11.78
N LYS A 511 -3.48 -19.65 12.11
CA LYS A 511 -4.46 -19.13 13.07
C LYS A 511 -5.70 -18.62 12.37
N GLN A 512 -5.53 -18.10 11.16
CA GLN A 512 -6.59 -17.59 10.33
C GLN A 512 -6.29 -17.83 8.86
N TRP A 513 -7.31 -18.28 8.14
CA TRP A 513 -7.31 -18.44 6.70
C TRP A 513 -8.72 -18.13 6.21
N ASP A 514 -8.90 -17.00 5.54
CA ASP A 514 -10.21 -16.62 5.01
C ASP A 514 -10.10 -15.56 3.92
N TYR A 515 -11.17 -15.36 3.13
CA TYR A 515 -11.21 -14.36 2.05
C TYR A 515 -10.06 -14.51 1.04
N ASN A 516 -9.63 -15.73 0.70
CA ASN A 516 -8.60 -15.97 -0.33
C ASN A 516 -9.21 -16.57 -1.60
N ASP A 517 -8.65 -16.29 -2.77
CA ASP A 517 -9.00 -16.99 -4.01
C ASP A 517 -8.01 -18.14 -4.26
N ASN A 518 -8.44 -19.37 -3.99
CA ASN A 518 -7.64 -20.59 -4.18
C ASN A 518 -7.90 -21.16 -5.60
N VAL A 519 -7.52 -20.39 -6.63
CA VAL A 519 -7.87 -20.60 -8.06
C VAL A 519 -7.88 -22.08 -8.49
N GLN A 520 -6.86 -22.84 -8.11
CA GLN A 520 -6.67 -24.24 -8.56
C GLN A 520 -6.92 -25.29 -7.47
N SER A 521 -7.27 -24.90 -6.24
CA SER A 521 -7.46 -25.80 -5.10
C SER A 521 -8.89 -25.71 -4.54
N GLY A 522 -9.18 -26.46 -3.48
CA GLY A 522 -10.43 -26.34 -2.72
C GLY A 522 -10.43 -25.09 -1.83
N THR A 523 -11.62 -24.69 -1.37
CA THR A 523 -11.77 -23.66 -0.33
C THR A 523 -11.24 -24.19 1.00
N ILE A 524 -10.48 -23.36 1.72
CA ILE A 524 -9.95 -23.69 3.05
C ILE A 524 -10.70 -22.85 4.10
N GLY A 525 -10.81 -21.54 3.84
CA GLY A 525 -11.64 -20.60 4.59
C GLY A 525 -13.11 -20.62 4.19
N SER A 526 -13.97 -20.03 5.02
CA SER A 526 -15.42 -19.99 4.79
C SER A 526 -15.85 -19.01 3.70
N HIS A 527 -15.08 -17.96 3.46
CA HIS A 527 -15.29 -16.93 2.44
C HIS A 527 -14.29 -17.05 1.29
N ASP A 528 -13.50 -18.12 1.24
CA ASP A 528 -12.59 -18.38 0.14
C ASP A 528 -13.37 -18.55 -1.18
N MET A 529 -12.76 -18.05 -2.25
CA MET A 529 -13.24 -18.20 -3.62
C MET A 529 -12.42 -19.26 -4.36
N ARG A 530 -12.97 -19.69 -5.49
CA ARG A 530 -12.31 -20.57 -6.46
C ARG A 530 -12.72 -20.16 -7.85
N VAL A 531 -12.21 -19.02 -8.28
CA VAL A 531 -12.59 -18.38 -9.54
C VAL A 531 -11.34 -18.03 -10.35
N SER A 532 -11.53 -17.64 -11.61
CA SER A 532 -10.44 -17.03 -12.36
C SER A 532 -10.34 -15.56 -11.95
N PRO A 533 -9.15 -15.08 -11.53
CA PRO A 533 -8.97 -13.66 -11.18
C PRO A 533 -9.13 -12.69 -12.34
N LEU A 534 -9.11 -13.17 -13.59
CA LEU A 534 -9.13 -12.33 -14.80
C LEU A 534 -8.02 -11.26 -14.80
N TYR A 535 -6.76 -11.68 -14.75
CA TYR A 535 -5.60 -10.78 -14.87
C TYR A 535 -5.57 -10.05 -16.21
N MET A 536 -5.05 -8.82 -16.23
CA MET A 536 -4.85 -8.02 -17.44
C MET A 536 -3.99 -8.75 -18.47
N ASN A 537 -2.83 -9.29 -18.06
CA ASN A 537 -2.01 -10.14 -18.91
C ASN A 537 -1.01 -11.00 -18.08
N ALA A 538 -1.48 -12.14 -17.57
CA ALA A 538 -0.62 -13.06 -16.81
C ALA A 538 0.62 -13.55 -17.59
N GLY A 539 0.50 -13.71 -18.92
CA GLY A 539 1.62 -14.12 -19.79
C GLY A 539 2.72 -13.07 -19.92
N ALA A 540 2.40 -11.80 -19.65
CA ALA A 540 3.35 -10.70 -19.54
C ALA A 540 3.68 -10.33 -18.08
N HIS A 541 3.25 -11.16 -17.11
CA HIS A 541 3.40 -10.94 -15.68
C HIS A 541 2.70 -9.67 -15.16
N ASP A 542 1.64 -9.25 -15.85
CA ASP A 542 0.75 -8.18 -15.42
C ASP A 542 -0.47 -8.79 -14.72
N PHE A 543 -0.41 -8.78 -13.39
CA PHE A 543 -1.42 -9.37 -12.51
C PHE A 543 -2.44 -8.36 -11.99
N HIS A 544 -2.52 -7.15 -12.56
CA HIS A 544 -3.65 -6.26 -12.30
C HIS A 544 -4.96 -6.93 -12.74
N LEU A 545 -6.07 -6.62 -12.08
CA LEU A 545 -7.37 -7.20 -12.36
C LEU A 545 -8.05 -6.50 -13.53
N GLN A 546 -8.71 -7.25 -14.41
CA GLN A 546 -9.66 -6.70 -15.37
C GLN A 546 -10.93 -6.22 -14.66
N SER A 547 -11.63 -5.23 -15.22
CA SER A 547 -12.82 -4.61 -14.60
C SER A 547 -14.02 -5.54 -14.37
N GLY A 548 -14.02 -6.73 -14.98
CA GLY A 548 -15.02 -7.78 -14.76
C GLY A 548 -14.58 -8.86 -13.78
N SER A 549 -13.44 -8.68 -13.11
CA SER A 549 -12.87 -9.69 -12.22
C SER A 549 -13.83 -10.02 -11.07
N PRO A 550 -14.08 -11.32 -10.81
CA PRO A 550 -14.98 -11.74 -9.74
C PRO A 550 -14.42 -11.49 -8.34
N VAL A 551 -13.12 -11.19 -8.20
CA VAL A 551 -12.46 -10.97 -6.90
C VAL A 551 -12.37 -9.48 -6.51
N ILE A 552 -12.92 -8.58 -7.35
CA ILE A 552 -13.09 -7.16 -7.01
C ILE A 552 -14.15 -7.01 -5.92
N ASP A 553 -13.87 -6.20 -4.90
CA ASP A 553 -14.75 -5.96 -3.75
C ASP A 553 -15.14 -7.26 -3.03
N LYS A 554 -14.20 -8.19 -2.83
CA LYS A 554 -14.45 -9.49 -2.18
C LYS A 554 -13.57 -9.80 -0.97
N GLY A 555 -12.58 -8.97 -0.69
CA GLY A 555 -11.75 -9.09 0.50
C GLY A 555 -12.44 -8.59 1.78
N THR A 556 -11.68 -8.63 2.87
CA THR A 556 -12.03 -8.07 4.18
C THR A 556 -11.07 -6.95 4.57
N ASN A 557 -11.51 -6.00 5.40
CA ASN A 557 -10.69 -4.85 5.77
C ASN A 557 -9.53 -5.25 6.71
N VAL A 558 -8.34 -5.35 6.14
CA VAL A 558 -7.06 -5.65 6.82
C VAL A 558 -6.22 -4.39 7.09
N SER A 559 -6.85 -3.20 7.09
CA SER A 559 -6.19 -1.88 7.26
C SER A 559 -5.24 -1.47 6.12
N LEU A 560 -5.38 -2.07 4.94
CA LEU A 560 -4.77 -1.56 3.70
C LEU A 560 -5.72 -0.58 2.99
N PRO A 561 -5.20 0.41 2.23
CA PRO A 561 -6.04 1.28 1.41
C PRO A 561 -6.75 0.48 0.31
N TYR A 562 -8.03 0.75 0.09
CA TYR A 562 -8.86 0.13 -0.94
C TYR A 562 -9.87 1.13 -1.51
N THR A 563 -10.48 0.78 -2.64
CA THR A 563 -11.60 1.53 -3.24
C THR A 563 -12.85 0.65 -3.31
N GLY A 564 -14.00 1.23 -3.64
CA GLY A 564 -15.25 0.46 -3.69
C GLY A 564 -15.84 0.15 -2.31
N SER A 565 -16.45 -1.01 -2.20
CA SER A 565 -17.20 -1.49 -1.02
C SER A 565 -16.38 -2.38 -0.08
N ALA A 566 -15.30 -3.01 -0.58
CA ALA A 566 -14.35 -3.82 0.18
C ALA A 566 -13.01 -3.91 -0.58
N PRO A 567 -11.89 -4.31 0.05
CA PRO A 567 -10.65 -4.57 -0.68
C PRO A 567 -10.83 -5.61 -1.77
N ASP A 568 -10.09 -5.47 -2.87
CA ASP A 568 -9.94 -6.55 -3.83
C ASP A 568 -9.09 -7.67 -3.22
N MET A 569 -9.23 -8.90 -3.71
CA MET A 569 -8.23 -9.93 -3.40
C MET A 569 -7.02 -9.78 -4.32
N GLY A 570 -5.82 -10.11 -3.80
CA GLY A 570 -4.57 -10.06 -4.55
C GLY A 570 -3.77 -8.78 -4.32
N ALA A 571 -2.66 -8.68 -5.07
CA ALA A 571 -1.64 -7.66 -4.88
C ALA A 571 -2.02 -6.25 -5.34
N PHE A 572 -2.98 -6.14 -6.25
CA PHE A 572 -3.34 -4.90 -6.93
C PHE A 572 -4.82 -4.61 -6.73
N GLU A 573 -5.10 -3.44 -6.19
CA GLU A 573 -6.44 -2.85 -6.18
C GLU A 573 -6.79 -2.35 -7.60
N HIS A 574 -8.02 -2.57 -8.05
CA HIS A 574 -8.51 -2.28 -9.41
C HIS A 574 -8.73 -0.79 -9.70
#